data_AF-A0A3D4B7T7-F1
#
_entry.id   AF-A0A3D4B7T7-F1
#
_cell.length_a   1.000
_cell.length_b   1.000
_cell.length_c   1.000
_cell.angle_alpha   90.00
_cell.angle_beta   90.00
_cell.angle_gamma   90.00
#
_symmetry.space_group_name_H-M   'P 1'
#
loop_
_entity.id
_entity.type
_entity.pdbx_description
1 polymer ?
#
loop_
_entity_poly.entity_id
_entity_poly.type
_entity_poly.pdbx_seq_one_letter_code
_entity_poly.pdbx_strand_id
1 'polypeptide(L)'
;MDRLITILCLFAIFHLPPWSFAQDIDHTIEAVVDIEEGSVGSEDLPILEALRQMPLDINKADRIDWEQLPWIPPDLAQAIVDWRGAYGPFLNRQMLIRVPGMNESILDRLTPFITAGGHTPRTHGRWRMTNSRHDRYGVQGNGRLGIQSDVNIRERFSWGMRFERRIPNRVYRWQSGYALIHGTSVIDQFLVGRFEMDFGQGLIWRSRSTRPSLSTFSASVKRRSRGFRPDRTTYSTGSNRGIAGRYNGRHLQFIGTVFRNKKGEWTHGGRWMWAHHRGVIGTSIAVKGKTYLYGLDMDWSAPQNET
;
A
#
# COMPACT_ATOMS: atom_id res chain seq x y z
N MET A 1 1.21 -14.09 37.45
CA MET A 1 0.19 -14.73 36.59
C MET A 1 -0.28 -13.85 35.43
N ASP A 2 0.11 -12.56 35.39
CA ASP A 2 -0.36 -11.62 34.36
C ASP A 2 0.40 -11.62 33.01
N ARG A 3 1.43 -12.45 32.84
CA ARG A 3 2.18 -12.56 31.57
C ARG A 3 1.84 -13.80 30.73
N LEU A 4 1.07 -14.72 31.30
CA LEU A 4 0.58 -15.93 30.60
C LEU A 4 -0.77 -15.67 29.92
N ILE A 5 -1.57 -14.75 30.48
CA ILE A 5 -2.88 -14.35 29.94
C ILE A 5 -2.73 -13.51 28.66
N THR A 6 -1.69 -12.67 28.55
CA THR A 6 -1.50 -11.82 27.35
C THR A 6 -1.03 -12.60 26.12
N ILE A 7 -0.35 -13.73 26.31
CA ILE A 7 0.11 -14.59 25.21
C ILE A 7 -1.04 -15.51 24.73
N LEU A 8 -1.93 -15.93 25.62
CA LEU A 8 -3.16 -16.63 25.26
C LEU A 8 -4.16 -15.72 24.52
N CYS A 9 -4.24 -14.43 24.86
CA CYS A 9 -5.10 -13.48 24.14
C CYS A 9 -4.59 -13.12 22.72
N LEU A 10 -3.29 -13.21 22.44
CA LEU A 10 -2.76 -12.96 21.09
C LEU A 10 -2.83 -14.19 20.16
N PHE A 11 -2.91 -15.40 20.71
CA PHE A 11 -3.15 -16.61 19.93
C PHE A 11 -4.64 -16.83 19.60
N ALA A 12 -5.54 -16.34 20.47
CA ALA A 12 -7.00 -16.43 20.25
C ALA A 12 -7.52 -15.53 19.12
N ILE A 13 -6.77 -14.53 18.68
CA ILE A 13 -7.18 -13.64 17.56
C ILE A 13 -6.89 -14.27 16.19
N PHE A 14 -6.05 -15.31 16.12
CA PHE A 14 -5.65 -15.95 14.85
C PHE A 14 -6.37 -17.28 14.57
N HIS A 15 -7.15 -17.79 15.52
CA HIS A 15 -7.83 -19.10 15.42
C HIS A 15 -9.32 -19.07 15.77
N LEU A 16 -9.96 -17.90 15.75
CA LEU A 16 -11.42 -17.87 15.81
C LEU A 16 -11.97 -18.46 14.49
N PRO A 17 -12.81 -19.52 14.56
CA PRO A 17 -13.55 -20.00 13.41
C PRO A 17 -14.43 -18.84 12.89
N PRO A 18 -14.67 -18.75 11.57
CA PRO A 18 -15.37 -17.62 10.97
C PRO A 18 -16.88 -17.60 11.26
N TRP A 19 -17.31 -17.81 12.51
CA TRP A 19 -18.72 -17.95 12.88
C TRP A 19 -19.09 -16.95 13.98
N SER A 20 -19.41 -15.71 13.58
CA SER A 20 -20.31 -14.83 14.35
C SER A 20 -20.80 -13.63 13.53
N PHE A 21 -21.03 -13.86 12.24
CA PHE A 21 -22.17 -13.23 11.53
C PHE A 21 -23.11 -14.38 11.12
N ALA A 22 -23.63 -15.07 12.13
CA ALA A 22 -24.83 -15.89 12.03
C ALA A 22 -25.86 -15.22 12.94
N GLN A 23 -26.31 -14.03 12.55
CA GLN A 23 -27.66 -13.63 12.88
C GLN A 23 -28.53 -14.29 11.81
N ASP A 24 -29.34 -15.25 12.24
CA ASP A 24 -30.49 -15.83 11.55
C ASP A 24 -30.69 -15.40 10.10
N ILE A 25 -30.10 -16.15 9.18
CA ILE A 25 -30.72 -16.44 7.89
C ILE A 25 -30.64 -17.95 7.71
N ASP A 26 -31.23 -18.69 8.66
CA ASP A 26 -31.39 -20.14 8.59
C ASP A 26 -32.80 -20.54 8.14
N HIS A 27 -33.45 -19.67 7.38
CA HIS A 27 -34.67 -20.00 6.67
C HIS A 27 -34.48 -19.72 5.18
N THR A 28 -34.46 -20.81 4.40
CA THR A 28 -34.80 -20.88 2.97
C THR A 28 -33.80 -20.31 1.95
N ILE A 29 -32.65 -20.95 1.76
CA ILE A 29 -32.01 -21.01 0.42
C ILE A 29 -31.96 -22.46 -0.12
N GLU A 30 -32.16 -23.47 0.74
CA GLU A 30 -32.32 -24.88 0.33
C GLU A 30 -33.56 -25.20 -0.53
N ALA A 31 -34.37 -24.19 -0.90
CA ALA A 31 -35.61 -24.37 -1.67
C ALA A 31 -35.61 -23.77 -3.09
N VAL A 32 -34.49 -23.29 -3.64
CA VAL A 32 -34.46 -22.66 -4.99
C VAL A 32 -33.45 -23.32 -5.94
N VAL A 33 -32.93 -24.51 -5.61
CA VAL A 33 -32.16 -25.32 -6.58
C VAL A 33 -33.02 -26.43 -7.15
N ASP A 34 -34.21 -26.07 -7.63
CA ASP A 34 -34.78 -26.67 -8.84
C ASP A 34 -34.53 -25.66 -9.97
N ILE A 35 -33.27 -25.51 -10.38
CA ILE A 35 -32.94 -24.87 -11.66
C ILE A 35 -33.21 -25.88 -12.78
N GLU A 36 -34.42 -26.41 -12.84
CA GLU A 36 -35.01 -26.99 -14.05
C GLU A 36 -35.97 -26.01 -14.76
N GLU A 37 -36.28 -24.84 -14.16
CA GLU A 37 -36.98 -23.75 -14.83
C GLU A 37 -36.10 -22.51 -14.98
N GLY A 38 -35.31 -22.52 -16.06
CA GLY A 38 -34.59 -21.35 -16.54
C GLY A 38 -34.25 -21.57 -18.01
N SER A 39 -35.22 -22.05 -18.79
CA SER A 39 -35.14 -21.91 -20.24
C SER A 39 -34.98 -20.41 -20.49
N VAL A 40 -33.86 -20.03 -21.09
CA VAL A 40 -33.63 -18.65 -21.55
C VAL A 40 -34.87 -18.27 -22.36
N GLY A 41 -35.65 -17.31 -21.85
CA GLY A 41 -36.88 -16.92 -22.50
C GLY A 41 -36.55 -16.35 -23.87
N SER A 42 -37.48 -16.42 -24.83
CA SER A 42 -37.29 -15.72 -26.11
C SER A 42 -37.04 -14.22 -25.92
N GLU A 43 -37.49 -13.67 -24.79
CA GLU A 43 -37.33 -12.28 -24.38
C GLU A 43 -35.90 -11.93 -23.94
N ASP A 44 -35.11 -12.89 -23.46
CA ASP A 44 -33.73 -12.67 -22.98
C ASP A 44 -32.69 -12.78 -24.10
N LEU A 45 -33.03 -13.48 -25.19
CA LEU A 45 -32.13 -13.72 -26.33
C LEU A 45 -31.51 -12.43 -26.92
N PRO A 46 -32.28 -11.32 -27.12
CA PRO A 46 -31.71 -10.08 -27.64
C PRO A 46 -30.68 -9.46 -26.69
N ILE A 47 -30.92 -9.54 -25.38
CA ILE A 47 -30.04 -8.99 -24.34
C ILE A 47 -28.74 -9.80 -24.27
N LEU A 48 -28.84 -11.13 -24.27
CA LEU A 48 -27.67 -12.01 -24.27
C LEU A 48 -26.82 -11.85 -25.53
N GLU A 49 -27.44 -11.65 -26.70
CA GLU A 49 -26.70 -11.40 -27.94
C GLU A 49 -26.00 -10.03 -27.92
N ALA A 50 -26.66 -9.00 -27.39
CA ALA A 50 -26.03 -7.69 -27.17
C ALA A 50 -24.82 -7.79 -26.22
N LEU A 51 -24.95 -8.55 -25.13
CA LEU A 51 -23.87 -8.78 -24.16
C LEU A 51 -22.73 -9.64 -24.71
N ARG A 52 -22.97 -10.51 -25.70
CA ARG A 52 -21.88 -11.20 -26.41
C ARG A 52 -21.04 -10.25 -27.24
N GLN A 53 -21.69 -9.29 -27.90
CA GLN A 53 -21.01 -8.29 -28.73
C GLN A 53 -20.32 -7.22 -27.87
N MET A 54 -20.95 -6.84 -26.75
CA MET A 54 -20.42 -5.89 -25.78
C MET A 54 -20.50 -6.45 -24.35
N PRO A 55 -19.50 -7.25 -23.93
CA PRO A 55 -19.50 -7.88 -22.61
C PRO A 55 -19.54 -6.87 -21.47
N LEU A 56 -20.30 -7.23 -20.43
CA LEU A 56 -20.45 -6.41 -19.23
C LEU A 56 -19.14 -6.34 -18.44
N ASP A 57 -18.63 -5.12 -18.19
CA ASP A 57 -17.42 -4.93 -17.39
C ASP A 57 -17.72 -5.07 -15.89
N ILE A 58 -17.29 -6.18 -15.29
CA ILE A 58 -17.56 -6.54 -13.88
C ILE A 58 -17.06 -5.49 -12.88
N ASN A 59 -16.11 -4.65 -13.28
CA ASN A 59 -15.55 -3.60 -12.44
C ASN A 59 -16.26 -2.24 -12.58
N LYS A 60 -17.16 -2.11 -13.56
CA LYS A 60 -17.92 -0.87 -13.81
C LYS A 60 -19.43 -1.05 -13.68
N ALA A 61 -19.93 -2.25 -13.96
CA ALA A 61 -21.34 -2.59 -13.91
C ALA A 61 -21.96 -2.23 -12.55
N ASP A 62 -23.10 -1.56 -12.57
CA ASP A 62 -23.90 -1.33 -11.37
C ASP A 62 -24.84 -2.50 -11.08
N ARG A 63 -25.67 -2.40 -10.03
CA ARG A 63 -26.62 -3.45 -9.65
C ARG A 63 -27.62 -3.74 -10.76
N ILE A 64 -28.12 -2.71 -11.44
CA ILE A 64 -29.14 -2.83 -12.49
C ILE A 64 -28.55 -3.53 -13.72
N ASP A 65 -27.29 -3.24 -14.05
CA ASP A 65 -26.58 -3.93 -15.13
C ASP A 65 -26.44 -5.44 -14.87
N TRP A 66 -26.19 -5.84 -13.62
CA TRP A 66 -26.07 -7.24 -13.23
C TRP A 66 -27.41 -7.98 -13.28
N GLU A 67 -28.51 -7.30 -12.93
CA GLU A 67 -29.87 -7.86 -12.95
C GLU A 67 -30.40 -8.14 -14.37
N GLN A 68 -29.77 -7.59 -15.40
CA GLN A 68 -30.11 -7.90 -16.80
C GLN A 68 -29.73 -9.33 -17.22
N LEU A 69 -28.92 -10.02 -16.41
CA LEU A 69 -28.49 -11.38 -16.68
C LEU A 69 -29.51 -12.39 -16.11
N PRO A 70 -30.05 -13.31 -16.92
CA PRO A 70 -31.13 -14.23 -16.49
C PRO A 70 -30.78 -15.12 -15.29
N TRP A 71 -29.50 -15.30 -15.00
CA TRP A 71 -29.01 -16.16 -13.90
C TRP A 71 -28.55 -15.37 -12.67
N ILE A 72 -28.74 -14.05 -12.65
CA ILE A 72 -28.34 -13.19 -11.54
C ILE A 72 -29.60 -12.64 -10.84
N PRO A 73 -29.96 -13.18 -9.67
CA PRO A 73 -31.02 -12.58 -8.86
C PRO A 73 -30.57 -11.25 -8.24
N PRO A 74 -31.52 -10.37 -7.86
CA PRO A 74 -31.22 -9.07 -7.25
C PRO A 74 -30.29 -9.12 -6.04
N ASP A 75 -30.42 -10.15 -5.21
CA ASP A 75 -29.58 -10.34 -4.02
C ASP A 75 -28.13 -10.66 -4.39
N LEU A 76 -27.93 -11.47 -5.44
CA LEU A 76 -26.60 -11.77 -5.95
C LEU A 76 -25.97 -10.55 -6.63
N ALA A 77 -26.75 -9.78 -7.39
CA ALA A 77 -26.30 -8.52 -7.99
C ALA A 77 -25.78 -7.54 -6.92
N GLN A 78 -26.54 -7.37 -5.83
CA GLN A 78 -26.15 -6.53 -4.70
C GLN A 78 -24.89 -7.08 -4.02
N ALA A 79 -24.82 -8.39 -3.78
CA ALA A 79 -23.65 -9.03 -3.19
C ALA A 79 -22.37 -8.81 -4.03
N ILE A 80 -22.46 -8.84 -5.37
CA ILE A 80 -21.32 -8.56 -6.26
C ILE A 80 -20.83 -7.11 -6.09
N VAL A 81 -21.75 -6.14 -6.06
CA VAL A 81 -21.43 -4.72 -5.91
C VAL A 81 -20.82 -4.44 -4.53
N ASP A 82 -21.40 -5.00 -3.47
CA ASP A 82 -20.92 -4.83 -2.09
C ASP A 82 -19.53 -5.45 -1.91
N TRP A 83 -19.33 -6.66 -2.45
CA TRP A 83 -18.03 -7.32 -2.43
C TRP A 83 -16.97 -6.47 -3.14
N ARG A 84 -17.31 -5.89 -4.30
CA ARG A 84 -16.41 -4.98 -5.03
C ARG A 84 -16.10 -3.72 -4.22
N GLY A 85 -17.07 -3.18 -3.48
CA GLY A 85 -16.89 -2.04 -2.59
C GLY A 85 -15.96 -2.35 -1.40
N ALA A 86 -16.12 -3.53 -0.79
CA ALA A 86 -15.35 -3.96 0.37
C ALA A 86 -13.92 -4.42 0.04
N TYR A 87 -13.74 -5.19 -1.04
CA TYR A 87 -12.49 -5.86 -1.37
C TYR A 87 -11.76 -5.27 -2.58
N GLY A 88 -12.40 -4.35 -3.32
CA GLY A 88 -11.85 -3.70 -4.52
C GLY A 88 -12.18 -4.44 -5.82
N PRO A 89 -11.58 -4.02 -6.96
CA PRO A 89 -11.95 -4.54 -8.27
C PRO A 89 -11.50 -6.00 -8.47
N PHE A 90 -12.35 -6.75 -9.15
CA PHE A 90 -12.11 -8.12 -9.62
C PHE A 90 -10.97 -8.14 -10.64
N LEU A 91 -9.99 -9.02 -10.41
CA LEU A 91 -8.82 -9.18 -11.29
C LEU A 91 -9.13 -9.95 -12.56
N ASN A 92 -10.02 -10.92 -12.43
CA ASN A 92 -10.46 -11.82 -13.47
C ASN A 92 -11.89 -12.24 -13.15
N ARG A 93 -12.55 -12.87 -14.13
CA ARG A 93 -13.93 -13.36 -13.98
C ARG A 93 -14.03 -14.43 -12.89
N GLN A 94 -13.00 -15.26 -12.74
CA GLN A 94 -12.95 -16.33 -11.73
C GLN A 94 -13.07 -15.82 -10.29
N MET A 95 -12.65 -14.59 -10.01
CA MET A 95 -12.72 -14.01 -8.67
C MET A 95 -14.17 -13.83 -8.17
N LEU A 96 -15.16 -13.81 -9.07
CA LEU A 96 -16.58 -13.76 -8.72
C LEU A 96 -17.02 -14.95 -7.87
N ILE A 97 -16.34 -16.11 -7.95
CA ILE A 97 -16.67 -17.28 -7.13
C ILE A 97 -16.54 -17.02 -5.61
N ARG A 98 -15.87 -15.92 -5.22
CA ARG A 98 -15.72 -15.51 -3.82
C ARG A 98 -16.89 -14.67 -3.30
N VAL A 99 -17.82 -14.29 -4.17
CA VAL A 99 -19.02 -13.54 -3.80
C VAL A 99 -20.03 -14.51 -3.20
N PRO A 100 -20.59 -14.24 -2.00
CA PRO A 100 -21.65 -15.08 -1.43
C PRO A 100 -22.82 -15.25 -2.40
N GLY A 101 -23.29 -16.49 -2.59
CA GLY A 101 -24.35 -16.82 -3.54
C GLY A 101 -23.90 -17.07 -4.98
N MET A 102 -22.62 -16.82 -5.32
CA MET A 102 -22.06 -17.21 -6.62
C MET A 102 -21.61 -18.68 -6.59
N ASN A 103 -21.95 -19.44 -7.64
CA ASN A 103 -21.49 -20.83 -7.82
C ASN A 103 -20.82 -21.03 -9.20
N GLU A 104 -20.13 -22.16 -9.40
CA GLU A 104 -19.40 -22.45 -10.64
C GLU A 104 -20.33 -22.52 -11.85
N SER A 105 -21.53 -23.12 -11.69
CA SER A 105 -22.50 -23.25 -12.78
C SER A 105 -23.01 -21.91 -13.33
N ILE A 106 -23.27 -20.94 -12.45
CA ILE A 106 -23.66 -19.57 -12.82
C ILE A 106 -22.48 -18.87 -13.47
N LEU A 107 -21.28 -18.98 -12.89
CA LEU A 107 -20.08 -18.35 -13.43
C LEU A 107 -19.74 -18.83 -14.84
N ASP A 108 -19.87 -20.12 -15.12
CA ASP A 108 -19.64 -20.68 -16.46
C ASP A 108 -20.64 -20.13 -17.47
N ARG A 109 -21.93 -20.02 -17.10
CA ARG A 109 -22.96 -19.40 -17.94
C ARG A 109 -22.71 -17.93 -18.20
N LEU A 110 -22.18 -17.19 -17.22
CA LEU A 110 -21.86 -15.77 -17.32
C LEU A 110 -20.61 -15.48 -18.14
N THR A 111 -19.63 -16.38 -18.12
CA THR A 111 -18.30 -16.19 -18.71
C THR A 111 -18.29 -15.59 -20.13
N PRO A 112 -19.16 -15.98 -21.08
CA PRO A 112 -19.20 -15.36 -22.41
C PRO A 112 -19.80 -13.95 -22.46
N PHE A 113 -20.54 -13.52 -21.45
CA PHE A 113 -21.28 -12.24 -21.40
C PHE A 113 -20.61 -11.18 -20.51
N ILE A 114 -19.59 -11.56 -19.75
CA ILE A 114 -18.88 -10.66 -18.83
C ILE A 114 -17.40 -10.53 -19.21
N THR A 115 -16.82 -9.39 -18.86
CA THR A 115 -15.38 -9.12 -18.98
C THR A 115 -14.84 -8.51 -17.69
N ALA A 116 -13.63 -8.91 -17.32
CA ALA A 116 -12.81 -8.12 -16.41
C ALA A 116 -12.10 -7.08 -17.28
N GLY A 117 -12.79 -5.98 -17.62
CA GLY A 117 -12.21 -4.92 -18.45
C GLY A 117 -10.82 -4.56 -17.93
N GLY A 118 -9.84 -4.35 -18.82
CA GLY A 118 -8.37 -4.45 -18.65
C GLY A 118 -7.68 -3.92 -17.37
N HIS A 119 -8.15 -4.30 -16.19
CA HIS A 119 -7.53 -4.13 -14.88
C HIS A 119 -6.48 -5.21 -14.71
N THR A 120 -5.63 -5.39 -15.73
CA THR A 120 -4.35 -6.03 -15.48
C THR A 120 -3.68 -5.20 -14.39
N PRO A 121 -3.34 -5.78 -13.23
CA PRO A 121 -2.62 -5.02 -12.22
C PRO A 121 -1.36 -4.54 -12.93
N ARG A 122 -1.27 -3.22 -13.13
CA ARG A 122 -0.18 -2.54 -13.84
C ARG A 122 1.12 -2.80 -13.11
N THR A 123 1.69 -3.98 -13.35
CA THR A 123 2.87 -4.46 -12.67
C THR A 123 4.06 -3.94 -13.44
N HIS A 124 4.51 -2.75 -13.04
CA HIS A 124 5.68 -2.15 -13.64
C HIS A 124 6.92 -2.62 -12.89
N GLY A 125 7.64 -3.55 -13.51
CA GLY A 125 8.98 -3.94 -13.12
C GLY A 125 10.00 -2.95 -13.69
N ARG A 126 10.85 -2.38 -12.85
CA ARG A 126 12.01 -1.59 -13.27
C ARG A 126 13.26 -2.34 -12.87
N TRP A 127 14.13 -2.61 -13.85
CA TRP A 127 15.47 -3.13 -13.63
C TRP A 127 16.48 -2.03 -13.89
N ARG A 128 17.40 -1.81 -12.95
CA ARG A 128 18.47 -0.83 -13.12
C ARG A 128 19.82 -1.48 -12.85
N MET A 129 20.70 -1.40 -13.84
CA MET A 129 22.10 -1.76 -13.73
C MET A 129 22.95 -0.49 -13.66
N THR A 130 23.93 -0.46 -12.76
CA THR A 130 24.61 0.79 -12.42
C THR A 130 26.02 0.51 -11.92
N ASN A 131 26.98 1.21 -12.51
CA ASN A 131 28.37 1.21 -12.04
C ASN A 131 28.52 2.31 -10.97
N SER A 132 29.23 1.99 -9.88
CA SER A 132 29.41 2.93 -8.77
C SER A 132 30.28 4.13 -9.18
N ARG A 133 29.83 5.37 -8.88
CA ARG A 133 30.64 6.59 -9.13
C ARG A 133 31.87 6.73 -8.23
N HIS A 134 31.97 5.96 -7.13
CA HIS A 134 33.19 5.91 -6.30
C HIS A 134 34.38 5.31 -7.05
N ASP A 135 34.18 4.75 -8.24
CA ASP A 135 35.22 4.19 -9.10
C ASP A 135 35.77 5.20 -10.13
N ARG A 136 35.37 6.49 -10.09
CA ARG A 136 35.82 7.50 -11.08
C ARG A 136 37.21 8.08 -10.83
N TYR A 137 37.76 7.95 -9.63
CA TYR A 137 39.11 8.41 -9.31
C TYR A 137 39.91 7.27 -8.68
N GLY A 138 40.68 6.56 -9.51
CA GLY A 138 41.92 5.90 -9.06
C GLY A 138 41.90 4.43 -8.63
N VAL A 139 40.89 3.61 -8.95
CA VAL A 139 40.97 2.15 -8.68
C VAL A 139 40.65 1.34 -9.93
N GLN A 140 41.65 1.20 -10.81
CA GLN A 140 41.63 0.16 -11.83
C GLN A 140 41.61 -1.22 -11.15
N GLY A 141 40.46 -1.90 -11.15
CA GLY A 141 40.37 -3.34 -10.84
C GLY A 141 39.17 -3.80 -9.99
N ASN A 142 38.56 -2.92 -9.18
CA ASN A 142 37.56 -3.33 -8.17
C ASN A 142 36.18 -2.70 -8.35
N GLY A 143 35.70 -2.64 -9.60
CA GLY A 143 34.40 -2.07 -9.93
C GLY A 143 33.23 -2.77 -9.22
N ARG A 144 32.26 -1.98 -8.73
CA ARG A 144 31.02 -2.50 -8.14
C ARG A 144 29.86 -2.34 -9.10
N LEU A 145 29.21 -3.46 -9.41
CA LEU A 145 28.01 -3.49 -10.24
C LEU A 145 26.79 -3.68 -9.35
N GLY A 146 25.89 -2.69 -9.32
CA GLY A 146 24.61 -2.81 -8.65
C GLY A 146 23.50 -3.25 -9.61
N ILE A 147 22.68 -4.21 -9.19
CA ILE A 147 21.42 -4.57 -9.82
C ILE A 147 20.30 -4.20 -8.83
N GLN A 148 19.34 -3.43 -9.30
CA GLN A 148 18.13 -3.08 -8.55
C GLN A 148 16.90 -3.52 -9.33
N SER A 149 16.01 -4.23 -8.64
CA SER A 149 14.66 -4.54 -9.09
C SER A 149 13.66 -3.74 -8.26
N ASP A 150 12.71 -3.09 -8.92
CA ASP A 150 11.56 -2.47 -8.27
C ASP A 150 10.29 -2.98 -8.95
N VAL A 151 9.35 -3.52 -8.18
CA VAL A 151 8.07 -4.05 -8.66
C VAL A 151 6.97 -3.28 -7.94
N ASN A 152 6.10 -2.65 -8.73
CA ASN A 152 4.95 -1.89 -8.21
C ASN A 152 3.67 -2.61 -8.63
N ILE A 153 2.79 -2.90 -7.68
CA ILE A 153 1.53 -3.62 -7.88
C ILE A 153 0.38 -2.66 -7.54
N ARG A 154 -0.44 -2.34 -8.55
CA ARG A 154 -1.66 -1.51 -8.43
C ARG A 154 -1.49 -0.18 -7.69
N GLU A 155 -0.30 0.43 -7.74
CA GLU A 155 0.06 1.67 -7.02
C GLU A 155 -0.07 1.63 -5.47
N ARG A 156 -0.65 0.55 -4.91
CA ARG A 156 -0.83 0.31 -3.48
C ARG A 156 0.34 -0.43 -2.85
N PHE A 157 1.03 -1.27 -3.60
CA PHE A 157 2.18 -2.01 -3.09
C PHE A 157 3.39 -1.80 -3.97
N SER A 158 4.55 -1.60 -3.36
CA SER A 158 5.82 -1.50 -4.06
C SER A 158 6.88 -2.22 -3.27
N TRP A 159 7.66 -3.06 -3.93
CA TRP A 159 8.81 -3.69 -3.29
C TRP A 159 10.01 -3.62 -4.21
N GLY A 160 11.18 -3.65 -3.62
CA GLY A 160 12.40 -3.65 -4.39
C GLY A 160 13.54 -4.34 -3.65
N MET A 161 14.43 -4.92 -4.43
CA MET A 161 15.62 -5.59 -3.93
C MET A 161 16.85 -5.10 -4.66
N ARG A 162 17.97 -5.14 -3.95
CA ARG A 162 19.26 -4.70 -4.46
C ARG A 162 20.33 -5.74 -4.19
N PHE A 163 21.00 -6.13 -5.27
CA PHE A 163 22.15 -6.99 -5.27
C PHE A 163 23.36 -6.20 -5.78
N GLU A 164 24.53 -6.56 -5.28
CA GLU A 164 25.77 -5.98 -5.73
C GLU A 164 26.77 -7.07 -6.04
N ARG A 165 27.34 -7.01 -7.24
CA ARG A 165 28.42 -7.89 -7.67
C ARG A 165 29.75 -7.18 -7.48
N ARG A 166 30.65 -7.82 -6.74
CA ARG A 166 32.05 -7.37 -6.63
C ARG A 166 32.88 -7.99 -7.74
N ILE A 167 33.55 -7.17 -8.52
CA ILE A 167 34.59 -7.59 -9.46
C ILE A 167 35.91 -7.58 -8.67
N PRO A 168 36.72 -8.66 -8.65
CA PRO A 168 36.77 -9.77 -9.62
C PRO A 168 36.03 -11.06 -9.23
N ASN A 169 35.73 -11.30 -7.95
CA ASN A 169 35.27 -12.61 -7.47
C ASN A 169 33.87 -13.06 -7.95
N ARG A 170 33.17 -12.24 -8.76
CA ARG A 170 31.83 -12.50 -9.33
C ARG A 170 30.74 -12.88 -8.31
N VAL A 171 30.98 -12.68 -7.01
CA VAL A 171 30.01 -12.97 -5.96
C VAL A 171 28.97 -11.85 -5.91
N TYR A 172 27.70 -12.24 -6.01
CA TYR A 172 26.56 -11.37 -5.73
C TYR A 172 26.29 -11.34 -4.22
N ARG A 173 26.19 -10.15 -3.65
CA ARG A 173 25.81 -9.94 -2.27
C ARG A 173 24.51 -9.12 -2.22
N TRP A 174 23.53 -9.61 -1.47
CA TRP A 174 22.35 -8.83 -1.14
C TRP A 174 22.75 -7.59 -0.31
N GLN A 175 22.27 -6.42 -0.69
CA GLN A 175 22.63 -5.15 -0.03
C GLN A 175 21.47 -4.54 0.76
N SER A 176 20.28 -4.55 0.17
CA SER A 176 19.08 -3.98 0.77
C SER A 176 17.83 -4.38 0.01
N GLY A 177 16.70 -4.33 0.70
CA GLY A 177 15.39 -4.35 0.10
C GLY A 177 14.46 -3.39 0.83
N TYR A 178 13.31 -3.14 0.21
CA TYR A 178 12.20 -2.44 0.85
C TYR A 178 10.87 -3.02 0.39
N ALA A 179 9.87 -2.88 1.23
CA ALA A 179 8.46 -3.07 0.91
C ALA A 179 7.70 -1.83 1.36
N LEU A 180 6.76 -1.37 0.54
CA LEU A 180 6.03 -0.13 0.70
C LEU A 180 4.57 -0.40 0.38
N ILE A 181 3.69 -0.01 1.30
CA ILE A 181 2.25 -0.09 1.18
C ILE A 181 1.69 1.34 1.20
N HIS A 182 0.78 1.64 0.29
CA HIS A 182 0.09 2.91 0.11
C HIS A 182 -1.43 2.72 0.22
N GLY A 183 -2.11 3.69 0.81
CA GLY A 183 -3.55 3.91 0.60
C GLY A 183 -4.48 2.84 1.18
N THR A 184 -4.29 2.49 2.44
CA THR A 184 -5.37 1.84 3.23
C THR A 184 -6.18 2.91 3.97
N SER A 185 -7.44 2.62 4.32
CA SER A 185 -8.34 3.58 4.99
C SER A 185 -7.75 4.19 6.27
N VAL A 186 -6.90 3.43 6.96
CA VAL A 186 -6.22 3.85 8.20
C VAL A 186 -4.79 4.27 7.91
N ILE A 187 -4.02 3.54 7.11
CA ILE A 187 -2.59 3.81 6.89
C ILE A 187 -2.38 4.37 5.48
N ASP A 188 -1.96 5.63 5.45
CA ASP A 188 -1.64 6.35 4.22
C ASP A 188 -0.36 5.78 3.58
N GLN A 189 0.67 5.53 4.39
CA GLN A 189 1.91 4.93 3.90
C GLN A 189 2.63 4.08 4.96
N PHE A 190 3.08 2.89 4.60
CA PHE A 190 3.88 2.03 5.48
C PHE A 190 5.08 1.46 4.73
N LEU A 191 6.28 1.65 5.27
CA LEU A 191 7.54 1.25 4.66
C LEU A 191 8.33 0.37 5.62
N VAL A 192 8.78 -0.78 5.13
CA VAL A 192 9.76 -1.64 5.79
C VAL A 192 10.99 -1.78 4.92
N GLY A 193 12.18 -1.68 5.53
CA GLY A 193 13.45 -1.89 4.86
C GLY A 193 14.31 -0.64 4.88
N ARG A 194 14.99 -0.36 3.77
CA ARG A 194 15.94 0.76 3.69
C ARG A 194 15.26 2.01 3.13
N PHE A 195 15.25 3.09 3.90
CA PHE A 195 14.59 4.34 3.52
C PHE A 195 15.41 5.58 3.84
N GLU A 196 15.08 6.64 3.13
CA GLU A 196 15.46 7.99 3.47
C GLU A 196 14.25 8.74 4.00
N MET A 197 14.49 9.66 4.92
CA MET A 197 13.48 10.55 5.46
C MET A 197 13.98 12.00 5.43
N ASP A 198 13.08 12.90 5.05
CA ASP A 198 13.32 14.34 5.01
C ASP A 198 12.05 15.10 5.41
N PHE A 199 12.11 15.70 6.60
CA PHE A 199 11.02 16.43 7.21
C PHE A 199 11.47 17.88 7.51
N GLY A 200 10.90 18.85 6.80
CA GLY A 200 10.83 20.27 7.18
C GLY A 200 12.13 21.06 7.43
N GLN A 201 11.94 22.34 7.76
CA GLN A 201 12.99 23.28 8.17
C GLN A 201 13.11 23.25 9.70
N GLY A 202 14.20 22.70 10.25
CA GLY A 202 14.48 22.73 11.70
C GLY A 202 14.36 21.39 12.43
N LEU A 203 14.01 20.30 11.75
CA LEU A 203 13.89 18.98 12.38
C LEU A 203 15.19 18.16 12.28
N ILE A 204 15.51 17.46 13.36
CA ILE A 204 16.64 16.51 13.52
C ILE A 204 16.52 15.23 12.66
N TRP A 205 15.39 15.05 11.97
CA TRP A 205 15.02 13.80 11.31
C TRP A 205 15.43 13.81 9.84
N ARG A 206 16.74 13.90 9.62
CA ARG A 206 17.32 13.78 8.29
C ARG A 206 18.19 12.57 8.20
N SER A 207 17.99 11.84 7.12
CA SER A 207 18.77 10.65 6.80
C SER A 207 20.28 10.93 6.66
N ARG A 208 20.66 12.19 6.40
CA ARG A 208 22.05 12.63 6.22
C ARG A 208 22.64 13.46 7.36
N SER A 209 21.84 13.89 8.34
CA SER A 209 22.34 14.61 9.52
C SER A 209 21.35 14.52 10.67
N THR A 210 21.79 13.99 11.80
CA THR A 210 21.08 14.11 13.09
C THR A 210 21.51 15.33 13.88
N ARG A 211 22.44 16.13 13.35
CA ARG A 211 22.88 17.40 13.94
C ARG A 211 22.08 18.55 13.30
N PRO A 212 21.27 19.28 14.08
CA PRO A 212 20.70 20.54 13.61
C PRO A 212 21.86 21.53 13.42
N SER A 213 22.08 21.99 12.19
CA SER A 213 23.01 23.11 11.93
C SER A 213 22.24 24.41 12.04
N LEU A 214 22.77 25.40 12.77
CA LEU A 214 22.22 26.76 12.86
C LEU A 214 22.07 27.43 11.47
N SER A 215 22.91 27.08 10.49
CA SER A 215 22.77 27.51 9.09
C SER A 215 21.57 26.89 8.35
N THR A 216 20.81 26.00 8.99
CA THR A 216 19.57 25.42 8.45
C THR A 216 18.36 26.33 8.72
N PHE A 217 18.44 27.21 9.73
CA PHE A 217 17.39 28.18 10.06
C PHE A 217 17.41 29.42 9.15
N SER A 218 18.56 29.75 8.53
CA SER A 218 18.75 30.97 7.75
C SER A 218 18.44 30.85 6.25
N ALA A 219 17.92 29.72 5.78
CA ALA A 219 17.55 29.56 4.37
C ALA A 219 16.07 29.93 4.16
N SER A 220 15.81 31.19 3.78
CA SER A 220 14.49 31.81 3.54
C SER A 220 13.58 31.14 2.49
N VAL A 221 13.94 29.95 1.99
CA VAL A 221 13.18 29.21 0.98
C VAL A 221 12.50 28.02 1.65
N LYS A 222 11.17 28.09 1.82
CA LYS A 222 10.30 27.00 2.29
C LYS A 222 10.70 25.68 1.61
N ARG A 223 11.37 24.79 2.36
CA ARG A 223 11.88 23.52 1.81
C ARG A 223 10.76 22.50 1.83
N ARG A 224 10.40 21.94 0.67
CA ARG A 224 9.39 20.87 0.55
C ARG A 224 9.76 19.69 1.44
N SER A 225 8.92 19.39 2.44
CA SER A 225 8.98 18.14 3.21
C SER A 225 8.65 16.98 2.27
N ARG A 226 9.59 16.05 2.08
CA ARG A 226 9.42 14.91 1.16
C ARG A 226 8.92 13.64 1.85
N GLY A 227 8.78 13.66 3.17
CA GLY A 227 8.32 12.52 3.95
C GLY A 227 9.40 11.42 4.02
N PHE A 228 8.96 10.16 4.04
CA PHE A 228 9.84 9.00 3.91
C PHE A 228 9.68 8.31 2.56
N ARG A 229 10.80 7.82 2.02
CA ARG A 229 10.88 7.20 0.71
C ARG A 229 11.84 6.02 0.73
N PRO A 230 11.59 4.96 -0.05
CA PRO A 230 12.54 3.87 -0.17
C PRO A 230 13.86 4.37 -0.77
N ASP A 231 14.97 3.86 -0.23
CA ASP A 231 16.28 4.13 -0.82
C ASP A 231 16.44 3.30 -2.09
N ARG A 232 16.20 3.96 -3.23
CA ARG A 232 16.37 3.42 -4.57
C ARG A 232 17.70 3.80 -5.20
N THR A 233 18.65 4.30 -4.40
CA THR A 233 19.93 4.78 -4.94
C THR A 233 20.99 3.69 -4.87
N THR A 234 21.92 3.74 -5.82
CA THR A 234 23.12 2.88 -5.84
C THR A 234 24.08 3.20 -4.70
N TYR A 235 23.90 4.35 -4.07
CA TYR A 235 24.86 4.93 -3.15
C TYR A 235 24.49 4.56 -1.71
N SER A 236 25.50 4.37 -0.87
CA SER A 236 25.30 4.00 0.53
C SER A 236 25.05 5.20 1.45
N THR A 237 24.88 6.41 0.90
CA THR A 237 25.01 7.65 1.66
C THR A 237 23.71 8.11 2.30
N GLY A 238 23.53 7.65 3.54
CA GLY A 238 22.63 8.28 4.50
C GLY A 238 21.22 7.77 4.40
N SER A 239 21.02 6.46 4.35
CA SER A 239 19.72 5.82 4.52
C SER A 239 19.72 4.92 5.75
N ASN A 240 18.53 4.78 6.30
CA ASN A 240 18.28 4.07 7.53
C ASN A 240 17.62 2.73 7.23
N ARG A 241 17.81 1.74 8.11
CA ARG A 241 17.18 0.42 7.96
C ARG A 241 16.16 0.22 9.08
N GLY A 242 14.89 0.04 8.74
CA GLY A 242 13.86 -0.14 9.75
C GLY A 242 12.46 -0.03 9.18
N ILE A 243 11.56 0.52 9.98
CA ILE A 243 10.13 0.65 9.70
C ILE A 243 9.75 2.13 9.81
N ALA A 244 8.93 2.61 8.89
CA ALA A 244 8.32 3.92 8.92
C ALA A 244 6.85 3.82 8.55
N GLY A 245 5.98 4.49 9.30
CA GLY A 245 4.54 4.55 9.05
C GLY A 245 4.05 5.99 9.06
N ARG A 246 3.08 6.29 8.20
CA ARG A 246 2.33 7.54 8.14
C ARG A 246 0.86 7.24 8.24
N TYR A 247 0.24 7.89 9.21
CA TYR A 247 -1.20 8.01 9.34
C TYR A 247 -1.57 9.44 8.94
N ASN A 248 -2.60 9.59 8.11
CA ASN A 248 -3.10 10.90 7.67
C ASN A 248 -4.62 10.93 7.84
N GLY A 249 -5.08 11.57 8.92
CA GLY A 249 -6.48 11.85 9.17
C GLY A 249 -6.86 13.27 8.75
N ARG A 250 -8.16 13.61 8.88
CA ARG A 250 -8.73 14.90 8.44
C ARG A 250 -8.02 16.13 9.02
N HIS A 251 -7.58 16.05 10.28
CA HIS A 251 -6.91 17.14 10.99
C HIS A 251 -5.60 16.72 11.64
N LEU A 252 -5.31 15.43 11.73
CA LEU A 252 -4.16 14.89 12.45
C LEU A 252 -3.32 14.02 11.54
N GLN A 253 -2.03 14.29 11.50
CA GLN A 253 -1.04 13.46 10.84
C GLN A 253 -0.07 12.91 11.88
N PHE A 254 0.19 11.61 11.82
CA PHE A 254 1.15 10.94 12.68
C PHE A 254 2.17 10.19 11.83
N ILE A 255 3.43 10.31 12.20
CA ILE A 255 4.54 9.60 11.56
C ILE A 255 5.34 8.90 12.64
N GLY A 256 5.38 7.57 12.58
CA GLY A 256 6.20 6.74 13.44
C GLY A 256 7.38 6.18 12.68
N THR A 257 8.57 6.20 13.26
CA THR A 257 9.75 5.53 12.69
C THR A 257 10.53 4.78 13.75
N VAL A 258 11.03 3.61 13.38
CA VAL A 258 11.96 2.83 14.18
C VAL A 258 13.03 2.33 13.24
N PHE A 259 14.27 2.78 13.42
CA PHE A 259 15.34 2.43 12.49
C PHE A 259 16.68 2.28 13.17
N ARG A 260 17.52 1.47 12.54
CA ARG A 260 18.91 1.27 12.89
C ARG A 260 19.78 2.16 12.01
N ASN A 261 20.56 3.02 12.65
CA ASN A 261 21.51 3.89 11.96
C ASN A 261 22.73 3.08 11.46
N LYS A 262 23.58 3.66 10.62
CA LYS A 262 24.81 3.04 10.10
C LYS A 262 25.77 2.55 11.18
N LYS A 263 25.79 3.22 12.34
CA LYS A 263 26.59 2.82 13.51
C LYS A 263 26.00 1.63 14.27
N GLY A 264 24.85 1.10 13.84
CA GLY A 264 24.18 -0.02 14.48
C GLY A 264 23.27 0.36 15.65
N GLU A 265 23.13 1.65 15.95
CA GLU A 265 22.30 2.17 17.05
C GLU A 265 20.83 2.25 16.63
N TRP A 266 19.92 1.81 17.51
CA TRP A 266 18.48 1.97 17.32
C TRP A 266 18.06 3.41 17.63
N THR A 267 17.20 3.94 16.77
CA THR A 267 16.55 5.23 16.95
C THR A 267 15.05 5.02 16.77
N HIS A 268 14.29 5.43 17.79
CA HIS A 268 12.84 5.45 17.76
C HIS A 268 12.41 6.89 17.63
N GLY A 269 11.38 7.18 16.86
CA GLY A 269 10.83 8.51 16.84
C GLY A 269 9.39 8.56 16.42
N GLY A 270 8.67 9.56 16.93
CA GLY A 270 7.35 9.95 16.48
C GLY A 270 7.29 11.42 16.09
N ARG A 271 6.49 11.75 15.08
CA ARG A 271 6.09 13.11 14.74
C ARG A 271 4.57 13.18 14.67
N TRP A 272 4.03 14.21 15.29
CA TRP A 272 2.61 14.54 15.29
C TRP A 272 2.45 15.90 14.63
N MET A 273 1.44 16.06 13.79
CA MET A 273 1.09 17.31 13.17
C MET A 273 -0.41 17.50 13.23
N TRP A 274 -0.83 18.69 13.61
CA TRP A 274 -2.22 19.10 13.67
C TRP A 274 -2.44 20.22 12.65
N ALA A 275 -3.35 19.96 11.71
CA ALA A 275 -3.78 20.91 10.71
C ALA A 275 -4.87 21.79 11.30
N HIS A 276 -4.58 23.08 11.41
CA HIS A 276 -5.48 24.13 11.85
C HIS A 276 -5.84 25.02 10.65
N HIS A 277 -6.94 25.77 10.75
CA HIS A 277 -7.44 26.60 9.65
C HIS A 277 -6.48 27.72 9.18
N ARG A 278 -5.44 28.04 9.97
CA ARG A 278 -4.42 29.07 9.67
C ARG A 278 -3.00 28.51 9.45
N GLY A 279 -2.81 27.19 9.56
CA GLY A 279 -1.48 26.59 9.46
C GLY A 279 -1.38 25.20 10.09
N VAL A 280 -0.15 24.67 10.16
CA VAL A 280 0.14 23.35 10.73
C VAL A 280 1.08 23.50 11.92
N ILE A 281 0.71 22.92 13.06
CA ILE A 281 1.58 22.82 14.24
C ILE A 281 2.01 21.36 14.38
N GLY A 282 3.30 21.12 14.56
CA GLY A 282 3.83 19.78 14.72
C GLY A 282 4.87 19.67 15.83
N THR A 283 4.89 18.53 16.48
CA THR A 283 5.89 18.15 17.47
C THR A 283 6.56 16.86 17.05
N SER A 284 7.84 16.71 17.38
CA SER A 284 8.62 15.53 17.07
C SER A 284 9.52 15.15 18.23
N ILE A 285 9.67 13.84 18.42
CA ILE A 285 10.53 13.26 19.43
C ILE A 285 11.35 12.13 18.81
N ALA A 286 12.65 12.15 19.00
CA ALA A 286 13.53 11.03 18.64
C ALA A 286 14.36 10.60 19.85
N VAL A 287 14.40 9.31 20.09
CA VAL A 287 15.14 8.67 21.17
C VAL A 287 16.26 7.84 20.56
N LYS A 288 17.49 8.16 20.93
CA LYS A 288 18.71 7.52 20.46
C LYS A 288 19.54 7.07 21.66
N GLY A 289 19.44 5.80 22.03
CA GLY A 289 20.07 5.29 23.25
C GLY A 289 19.59 6.08 24.48
N LYS A 290 20.49 6.80 25.15
CA LYS A 290 20.18 7.69 26.30
C LYS A 290 19.88 9.14 25.91
N THR A 291 19.96 9.48 24.62
CA THR A 291 19.75 10.84 24.13
C THR A 291 18.31 11.01 23.65
N TYR A 292 17.64 12.02 24.20
CA TYR A 292 16.30 12.44 23.77
C TYR A 292 16.45 13.73 22.98
N LEU A 293 15.81 13.78 21.82
CA LEU A 293 15.82 14.94 20.95
C LEU A 293 14.38 15.33 20.66
N TYR A 294 14.08 16.62 20.82
CA TYR A 294 12.76 17.18 20.61
C TYR A 294 12.84 18.27 19.55
N GLY A 295 11.79 18.40 18.76
CA GLY A 295 11.68 19.44 17.75
C GLY A 295 10.24 19.89 17.59
N LEU A 296 10.04 21.18 17.42
CA LEU A 296 8.75 21.81 17.19
C LEU A 296 8.77 22.42 15.78
N ASP A 297 7.72 22.17 15.00
CA ASP A 297 7.54 22.67 13.64
C ASP A 297 6.26 23.50 13.60
N MET A 298 6.32 24.73 13.10
CA MET A 298 5.15 25.57 12.89
C MET A 298 5.23 26.15 11.49
N ASP A 299 4.25 25.81 10.66
CA ASP A 299 4.08 26.38 9.33
C ASP A 299 2.81 27.23 9.36
N TRP A 300 2.98 28.53 9.56
CA TRP A 300 1.89 29.51 9.49
C TRP A 300 1.85 30.07 8.08
N SER A 301 0.81 29.75 7.31
CA SER A 301 0.54 30.46 6.07
C SER A 301 0.02 31.85 6.45
N ALA A 302 0.77 32.90 6.13
CA ALA A 302 0.20 34.25 6.10
C ALA A 302 -1.07 34.21 5.23
N PRO A 303 -2.16 34.91 5.63
CA PRO A 303 -3.35 35.00 4.78
C PRO A 303 -2.90 35.47 3.40
N GLN A 304 -3.20 34.68 2.37
CA GLN A 304 -3.13 35.18 1.02
C GLN A 304 -4.22 36.25 0.97
N ASN A 305 -3.81 37.52 0.88
CA ASN A 305 -4.74 38.58 0.53
C ASN A 305 -5.28 38.21 -0.86
N GLU A 306 -6.52 37.74 -0.89
CA GLU A 306 -7.35 37.78 -2.10
C GLU A 306 -7.55 39.27 -2.41
N THR A 307 -6.77 39.76 -3.38
CA THR A 307 -7.03 41.01 -4.09
C THR A 307 -7.62 40.68 -5.44
#